data_AF-A0A0F9Q8E0-F1
#
_entry.id   AF-A0A0F9Q8E0-F1
#
_cell.length_a   1.000
_cell.length_b   1.000
_cell.length_c   1.000
_cell.angle_alpha   90.00
_cell.angle_beta   90.00
_cell.angle_gamma   90.00
#
_symmetry.space_group_name_H-M   'P 1'
#
loop_
_entity.id
_entity.type
_entity.pdbx_description
1 polymer ?
#
loop_
_entity_poly.entity_id
_entity_poly.type
_entity_poly.pdbx_seq_one_letter_code
_entity_poly.pdbx_strand_id
1 'polypeptide(L)'
;MIPSPGNEFPSSPPPTTSSGDIAMLHAQWSAEELAQARPSETDPPLLLQSAILAYELGDLVKCAMNTHWGGIRGYQGEAHISLADVITQARLMAHHLGLDFWTALREGEERYMERMTALKRGEYRGTKQR
;
A
#
# COMPACT_ATOMS: atom_id res chain seq x y z
N MET A 1 -43.02 -34.89 -27.33
CA MET A 1 -41.59 -35.16 -27.61
C MET A 1 -40.92 -33.82 -27.86
N ILE A 2 -40.09 -33.36 -26.93
CA ILE A 2 -39.36 -32.09 -27.00
C ILE A 2 -37.87 -32.47 -27.10
N PRO A 3 -37.09 -31.92 -28.05
CA PRO A 3 -35.67 -32.23 -28.15
C PRO A 3 -34.86 -31.48 -27.08
N SER A 4 -33.89 -32.17 -26.47
CA SER A 4 -32.91 -31.59 -25.55
C SER A 4 -31.94 -30.68 -26.29
N PRO A 5 -31.57 -29.50 -25.74
CA PRO A 5 -30.39 -28.79 -26.18
C PRO A 5 -29.17 -29.33 -25.43
N GLY A 6 -28.20 -29.84 -26.19
CA GLY A 6 -26.84 -30.03 -25.70
C GLY A 6 -26.20 -28.67 -25.44
N ASN A 7 -25.61 -28.53 -24.25
CA ASN A 7 -24.64 -27.49 -23.96
C ASN A 7 -23.38 -28.21 -23.47
N GLU A 8 -22.45 -28.44 -24.39
CA GLU A 8 -21.07 -28.79 -24.08
C GLU A 8 -20.43 -27.53 -23.47
N PHE A 9 -20.26 -27.51 -22.15
CA PHE A 9 -19.39 -26.53 -21.51
C PHE A 9 -17.94 -26.91 -21.80
N PRO A 10 -17.08 -26.00 -22.30
CA PRO A 10 -15.67 -26.30 -22.45
C PRO A 10 -15.06 -26.54 -21.06
N SER A 11 -14.56 -27.77 -20.89
CA SER A 11 -13.70 -28.20 -19.80
C SER A 11 -12.33 -27.54 -19.93
N SER A 12 -12.19 -26.37 -19.31
CA SER A 12 -10.88 -25.82 -18.98
C SER A 12 -10.93 -25.40 -17.52
N PRO A 13 -10.08 -25.96 -16.63
CA PRO A 13 -9.98 -25.43 -15.28
C PRO A 13 -9.59 -23.95 -15.39
N PRO A 14 -10.13 -23.07 -14.53
CA PRO A 14 -9.68 -21.70 -14.50
C PRO A 14 -8.16 -21.69 -14.29
N PRO A 15 -7.42 -20.77 -14.95
CA PRO A 15 -6.00 -20.64 -14.68
C PRO A 15 -5.83 -20.44 -13.18
N THR A 16 -5.06 -21.32 -12.56
CA THR A 16 -4.64 -21.22 -11.16
C THR A 16 -3.77 -19.97 -11.04
N THR A 17 -4.41 -18.83 -10.82
CA THR A 17 -3.77 -17.65 -10.26
C THR A 17 -3.14 -18.08 -8.96
N SER A 18 -1.81 -17.98 -8.88
CA SER A 18 -1.06 -18.25 -7.66
C SER A 18 -1.71 -17.47 -6.52
N SER A 19 -1.86 -18.07 -5.33
CA SER A 19 -2.43 -17.37 -4.16
C SER A 19 -1.66 -16.10 -3.77
N GLY A 20 -0.48 -15.83 -4.36
CA GLY A 20 0.27 -14.59 -4.21
C GLY A 20 -0.31 -13.40 -5.00
N ASP A 21 -1.00 -13.63 -6.12
CA ASP A 21 -1.51 -12.55 -6.98
C ASP A 21 -2.90 -12.04 -6.56
N ILE A 22 -3.65 -12.83 -5.78
CA ILE A 22 -5.01 -12.49 -5.32
C ILE A 22 -4.99 -11.52 -4.11
N ALA A 23 -3.83 -11.34 -3.47
CA ALA A 23 -3.65 -10.40 -2.37
C ALA A 23 -3.21 -8.99 -2.81
N MET A 24 -3.32 -8.66 -4.10
CA MET A 24 -3.25 -7.26 -4.53
C MET A 24 -4.50 -6.54 -3.98
N LEU A 25 -4.33 -5.91 -2.82
CA LEU A 25 -5.32 -5.14 -2.08
C LEU A 25 -6.13 -4.25 -3.04
N HIS A 26 -7.40 -4.61 -3.25
CA HIS A 26 -8.35 -3.75 -3.97
C HIS A 26 -8.69 -2.55 -3.10
N ALA A 27 -7.85 -1.52 -3.14
CA ALA A 27 -8.26 -0.21 -2.65
C ALA A 27 -9.56 0.19 -3.37
N GLN A 28 -10.58 0.57 -2.60
CA GLN A 28 -11.93 0.84 -3.13
C GLN A 28 -11.94 1.96 -4.18
N TRP A 29 -11.03 2.92 -4.05
CA TRP A 29 -10.84 4.02 -4.99
C TRP A 29 -9.47 3.91 -5.66
N SER A 30 -9.35 4.29 -6.92
CA SER A 30 -8.09 4.53 -7.62
C SER A 30 -7.37 5.77 -7.07
N ALA A 31 -6.07 5.91 -7.33
CA ALA A 31 -5.34 7.11 -6.91
C ALA A 31 -5.80 8.36 -7.66
N GLU A 32 -6.26 8.20 -8.90
CA GLU A 32 -6.85 9.24 -9.73
C GLU A 32 -8.19 9.72 -9.16
N GLU A 33 -9.10 8.80 -8.78
CA GLU A 33 -10.37 9.16 -8.13
C GLU A 33 -10.15 9.90 -6.80
N LEU A 34 -9.12 9.52 -6.03
CA LEU A 34 -8.75 10.22 -4.80
C LEU A 34 -8.21 11.62 -5.07
N ALA A 35 -7.42 11.80 -6.12
CA ALA A 35 -6.92 13.12 -6.52
C ALA A 35 -8.06 14.03 -7.02
N GLN A 36 -9.01 13.47 -7.76
CA GLN A 36 -10.18 14.17 -8.30
C GLN A 36 -11.25 14.51 -7.25
N ALA A 37 -11.34 13.73 -6.15
CA ALA A 37 -12.26 14.02 -5.04
C ALA A 37 -11.88 15.32 -4.27
N ARG A 38 -10.72 15.90 -4.55
CA ARG A 38 -10.25 17.15 -3.95
C ARG A 38 -10.95 18.34 -4.64
N PRO A 39 -11.53 19.29 -3.89
CA PRO A 39 -12.17 20.46 -4.49
C PRO A 39 -11.15 21.25 -5.34
N SER A 40 -11.49 21.45 -6.62
CA SER A 40 -10.68 22.10 -7.65
C SER A 40 -10.26 23.50 -7.22
N GLU A 41 -8.97 23.83 -7.24
CA GLU A 41 -8.45 24.66 -8.34
C GLU A 41 -6.96 24.48 -8.67
N THR A 42 -6.22 23.64 -7.96
CA THR A 42 -4.83 23.34 -8.29
C THR A 42 -4.46 21.98 -7.72
N ASP A 43 -3.90 21.09 -8.56
CA ASP A 43 -3.09 19.99 -8.04
C ASP A 43 -2.11 20.60 -7.02
N PRO A 44 -2.06 20.10 -5.77
CA PRO A 44 -1.13 20.64 -4.80
C PRO A 44 0.27 20.56 -5.39
N PRO A 45 1.08 21.64 -5.32
CA PRO A 45 2.48 21.55 -5.65
C PRO A 45 3.08 20.35 -4.91
N LEU A 46 3.99 19.59 -5.55
CA LEU A 46 4.62 18.41 -4.94
C LEU A 46 5.12 18.71 -3.51
N LEU A 47 5.61 19.93 -3.27
CA LEU A 47 6.01 20.43 -1.95
C LEU A 47 4.90 20.35 -0.90
N LEU A 48 3.67 20.75 -1.24
CA LEU A 48 2.52 20.68 -0.34
C LEU A 48 2.14 19.23 -0.07
N GLN A 49 2.14 18.37 -1.10
CA GLN A 49 1.89 16.94 -0.91
C GLN A 49 2.95 16.28 -0.02
N SER A 50 4.23 16.68 -0.15
CA SER A 50 5.31 16.27 0.75
C SER A 50 5.11 16.74 2.18
N ALA A 51 4.67 17.99 2.38
CA ALA A 51 4.37 18.51 3.70
C ALA A 51 3.22 17.76 4.38
N ILE A 52 2.16 17.45 3.64
CA ILE A 52 1.02 16.66 4.14
C ILE A 52 1.46 15.24 4.51
N LEU A 53 2.20 14.55 3.65
CA LEU A 53 2.71 13.21 3.98
C LEU A 53 3.60 13.23 5.25
N ALA A 54 4.45 14.24 5.40
CA ALA A 54 5.30 14.39 6.57
C ALA A 54 4.48 14.65 7.85
N TYR A 55 3.41 15.43 7.73
CA TYR A 55 2.47 15.69 8.83
C TYR A 55 1.80 14.39 9.29
N GLU A 56 1.20 13.62 8.36
CA GLU A 56 0.54 12.35 8.69
C GLU A 56 1.51 11.34 9.29
N LEU A 57 2.76 11.30 8.79
CA LEU A 57 3.80 10.44 9.35
C LEU A 57 4.12 10.82 10.80
N GLY A 58 4.15 12.12 11.12
CA GLY A 58 4.36 12.61 12.48
C GLY A 58 3.24 12.16 13.43
N ASP A 59 1.98 12.27 12.99
CA ASP A 59 0.83 11.81 13.78
C ASP A 59 0.83 10.29 13.97
N LEU A 60 1.18 9.51 12.93
CA LEU A 60 1.37 8.07 13.05
C LEU A 60 2.46 7.72 14.07
N VAL A 61 3.62 8.39 14.00
CA VAL A 61 4.70 8.15 14.97
C VAL A 61 4.20 8.44 16.37
N LYS A 62 3.58 9.61 16.63
CA LYS A 62 3.01 9.96 17.94
C LYS A 62 2.07 8.88 18.46
N CYS A 63 1.13 8.42 17.64
CA CYS A 63 0.15 7.40 18.03
C CYS A 63 0.79 6.03 18.25
N ALA A 64 1.76 5.64 17.43
CA ALA A 64 2.49 4.38 17.57
C ALA A 64 3.34 4.35 18.86
N MET A 65 4.03 5.46 19.16
CA MET A 65 4.80 5.60 20.40
C MET A 65 3.89 5.49 21.63
N ASN A 66 2.76 6.20 21.63
CA ASN A 66 1.80 6.14 22.74
C ASN A 66 1.12 4.77 22.87
N THR A 67 0.91 4.06 21.76
CA THR A 67 0.44 2.68 21.78
C THR A 67 1.47 1.74 22.42
N HIS A 68 2.75 1.88 22.04
CA HIS A 68 3.82 1.00 22.48
C HIS A 68 4.24 1.23 23.94
N TRP A 69 4.43 2.49 24.36
CA TRP A 69 4.90 2.84 25.70
C TRP A 69 3.80 3.31 26.65
N GLY A 70 2.73 3.92 26.13
CA GLY A 70 1.66 4.48 26.95
C GLY A 70 0.62 3.46 27.39
N GLY A 71 0.46 2.34 26.69
CA GLY A 71 -0.47 1.26 27.05
C GLY A 71 -1.95 1.63 27.05
N ILE A 72 -2.31 2.81 26.52
CA ILE A 72 -3.68 3.34 26.49
C ILE A 72 -4.38 2.80 25.24
N ARG A 73 -5.50 2.07 25.44
CA ARG A 73 -6.30 1.46 24.36
C ARG A 73 -6.77 2.45 23.28
N GLY A 74 -6.96 3.72 23.63
CA GLY A 74 -7.38 4.76 22.67
C GLY A 74 -6.40 4.95 21.51
N TYR A 75 -5.09 4.81 21.76
CA TYR A 75 -4.09 5.06 20.72
C TYR A 75 -3.98 3.95 19.67
N GLN A 76 -4.52 2.75 19.91
CA GLN A 76 -4.56 1.71 18.86
C GLN A 76 -5.47 2.12 17.69
N GLY A 77 -6.64 2.70 18.01
CA GLY A 77 -7.57 3.22 17.00
C GLY A 77 -6.96 4.41 16.26
N GLU A 78 -6.37 5.35 17.00
CA GLU A 78 -5.71 6.52 16.40
C GLU A 78 -4.49 6.14 15.54
N ALA A 79 -3.69 5.15 15.97
CA ALA A 79 -2.57 4.66 15.19
C ALA A 79 -3.03 3.97 13.89
N HIS A 80 -4.12 3.22 13.95
CA HIS A 80 -4.71 2.62 12.75
C HIS A 80 -5.20 3.68 11.75
N ILE A 81 -5.92 4.70 12.23
CA ILE A 81 -6.39 5.82 11.39
C ILE A 81 -5.19 6.55 10.77
N SER A 82 -4.21 6.94 11.59
CA SER A 82 -3.02 7.65 11.11
C SER A 82 -2.23 6.81 10.09
N LEU A 83 -2.16 5.48 10.26
CA LEU A 83 -1.52 4.60 9.29
C LEU A 83 -2.27 4.60 7.95
N ALA A 84 -3.60 4.56 7.98
CA ALA A 84 -4.43 4.63 6.78
C ALA A 84 -4.24 5.97 6.04
N ASP A 85 -4.12 7.08 6.78
CA ASP A 85 -3.87 8.41 6.22
C ASP A 85 -2.49 8.47 5.56
N VAL A 86 -1.44 7.98 6.22
CA VAL A 86 -0.08 7.88 5.64
C VAL A 86 -0.08 7.07 4.34
N ILE A 87 -0.72 5.90 4.33
CA ILE A 87 -0.81 5.04 3.13
C ILE A 87 -1.51 5.80 2.00
N THR A 88 -2.61 6.49 2.30
CA THR A 88 -3.37 7.26 1.33
C THR A 88 -2.54 8.41 0.75
N GLN A 89 -1.84 9.18 1.59
CA GLN A 89 -0.99 10.28 1.14
C GLN A 89 0.23 9.78 0.34
N ALA A 90 0.80 8.64 0.70
CA ALA A 90 1.89 8.01 -0.05
C ALA A 90 1.42 7.57 -1.44
N ARG A 91 0.21 7.03 -1.54
CA ARG A 91 -0.41 6.62 -2.81
C ARG A 91 -0.73 7.82 -3.71
N LEU A 92 -1.22 8.92 -3.15
CA LEU A 92 -1.41 10.18 -3.88
C LEU A 92 -0.08 10.75 -4.37
N MET A 93 0.96 10.71 -3.53
CA MET A 93 2.30 11.15 -3.93
C MET A 93 2.88 10.30 -5.06
N ALA A 94 2.74 8.98 -5.00
CA ALA A 94 3.15 8.07 -6.07
C ALA A 94 2.47 8.43 -7.39
N HIS A 95 1.16 8.70 -7.35
CA HIS A 95 0.40 9.16 -8.52
C HIS A 95 0.95 10.47 -9.10
N HIS A 96 1.18 11.49 -8.26
CA HIS A 96 1.77 12.77 -8.72
C HIS A 96 3.18 12.63 -9.31
N LEU A 97 3.94 11.61 -8.89
CA LEU A 97 5.27 11.30 -9.42
C LEU A 97 5.24 10.37 -10.63
N GLY A 98 4.07 9.89 -11.07
CA GLY A 98 3.95 8.91 -12.15
C GLY A 98 4.50 7.52 -11.78
N LEU A 99 4.50 7.18 -10.49
CA LEU A 99 4.97 5.90 -9.97
C LEU A 99 3.80 4.95 -9.72
N ASP A 100 3.97 3.67 -10.07
CA ASP A 100 3.03 2.63 -9.68
C ASP A 100 3.24 2.25 -8.20
N PHE A 101 2.27 2.63 -7.36
CA PHE A 101 2.34 2.44 -5.91
C PHE A 101 2.52 0.96 -5.52
N TRP A 102 1.82 0.05 -6.20
CA TRP A 102 1.83 -1.38 -5.87
C TRP A 102 3.15 -2.04 -6.24
N THR A 103 3.73 -1.68 -7.39
CA THR A 103 5.07 -2.11 -7.79
C THR A 103 6.10 -1.60 -6.78
N ALA A 104 6.04 -0.32 -6.38
CA ALA A 104 6.94 0.25 -5.40
C ALA A 104 6.83 -0.43 -4.02
N LEU A 105 5.61 -0.79 -3.59
CA LEU A 105 5.37 -1.56 -2.36
C LEU A 105 6.04 -2.93 -2.44
N ARG A 106 5.80 -3.69 -3.51
CA ARG A 106 6.41 -5.01 -3.72
C ARG A 106 7.94 -4.95 -3.70
N GLU A 107 8.53 -4.01 -4.45
CA GLU A 107 9.99 -3.81 -4.44
C GLU A 107 10.53 -3.40 -3.06
N GLY A 108 9.74 -2.68 -2.27
CA GLY A 108 10.05 -2.35 -0.88
C GLY A 108 10.10 -3.60 0.01
N GLU A 109 9.08 -4.45 -0.09
CA GLU A 109 8.96 -5.70 0.67
C GLU A 109 10.06 -6.70 0.31
N GLU A 110 10.35 -6.88 -0.97
CA GLU A 110 11.45 -7.74 -1.46
C GLU A 110 12.80 -7.30 -0.87
N ARG A 111 13.12 -6.00 -0.98
CA ARG A 111 14.36 -5.45 -0.40
C ARG A 111 14.40 -5.59 1.12
N TYR A 112 13.27 -5.46 1.81
CA TYR A 112 13.21 -5.69 3.25
C TYR A 112 13.52 -7.15 3.59
N MET A 113 12.90 -8.10 2.89
CA MET A 113 13.12 -9.54 3.10
C MET A 113 14.55 -9.96 2.80
N GLU A 114 15.17 -9.42 1.75
CA GLU A 114 16.58 -9.61 1.46
C GLU A 114 17.48 -9.14 2.60
N ARG A 115 17.25 -7.91 3.11
CA ARG A 115 18.01 -7.35 4.24
C ARG A 115 17.86 -8.19 5.50
N MET A 116 16.63 -8.60 5.83
CA MET A 116 16.36 -9.42 7.01
C MET A 116 16.99 -10.82 6.89
N THR A 117 17.03 -11.38 5.69
CA THR A 117 17.69 -12.66 5.42
C THR A 117 19.21 -12.54 5.58
N ALA A 118 19.81 -11.48 5.04
CA ALA A 118 21.25 -11.21 5.21
C ALA A 118 21.62 -10.98 6.68
N LEU A 119 20.79 -10.26 7.45
CA LEU A 119 20.98 -10.08 8.89
C LEU A 119 20.97 -11.41 9.64
N LYS A 120 20.01 -12.30 9.34
CA LYS A 120 19.96 -13.65 9.95
C LYS A 120 21.19 -14.51 9.64
N ARG A 121 21.81 -14.30 8.46
CA ARG A 121 23.04 -15.00 8.05
C ARG A 121 24.33 -14.36 8.61
N GLY A 122 24.23 -13.21 9.29
CA GLY A 122 25.39 -12.45 9.75
C GLY A 122 26.15 -11.74 8.62
N GLU A 123 25.55 -11.61 7.44
CA GLU A 123 26.18 -11.09 6.21
C GLU A 123 25.90 -9.61 5.97
N TYR A 124 25.12 -8.95 6.84
CA TYR A 124 24.74 -7.55 6.63
C TYR A 124 25.93 -6.60 6.82
N ARG A 125 26.60 -6.30 5.72
CA ARG A 125 27.50 -5.16 5.59
C ARG A 125 26.68 -4.02 5.00
N GLY A 126 26.31 -3.04 5.82
CA GLY A 126 25.48 -1.92 5.42
C GLY A 126 25.86 -1.37 4.04
N THR A 127 24.90 -1.36 3.12
CA THR A 127 25.12 -0.89 1.76
C THR A 127 25.46 0.60 1.79
N LYS A 128 26.73 0.93 1.57
CA LYS A 128 27.11 2.26 1.06
C LYS A 128 26.57 2.34 -0.37
N GLN A 129 25.40 2.93 -0.55
CA GLN A 129 24.91 3.28 -1.88
C GLN A 129 25.64 4.53 -2.37
N ARG A 130 25.93 4.53 -3.68
CA ARG A 130 26.68 5.53 -4.44
C ARG A 130 25.94 6.85 -4.55
#